data_AF-A0A6S6S4Z0-F1
#
_entry.id   AF-A0A6S6S4Z0-F1
#
_cell.length_a   1.000
_cell.length_b   1.000
_cell.length_c   1.000
_cell.angle_alpha   90.00
_cell.angle_beta   90.00
_cell.angle_gamma   90.00
#
_symmetry.space_group_name_H-M   'P 1'
#
loop_
_entity.id
_entity.type
_entity.pdbx_description
1 polymer ?
#
loop_
_entity_poly.entity_id
_entity_poly.type
_entity_poly.pdbx_seq_one_letter_code
_entity_poly.pdbx_strand_id
1 'polypeptide(L)' 'MQELATNQNFSNIQLELLKLYSTDVKENELLDIKNYLAKYFAEKAINEADVVWDAKNLDDDTMDKWLNE' A
#
# COMPACT_ATOMS: atom_id res chain seq x y z
N MET A 1 27.94 -22.14 14.01
CA MET A 1 27.06 -21.45 13.05
C MET A 1 25.65 -21.95 13.31
N GLN A 2 24.73 -21.08 13.73
CA GLN A 2 23.33 -21.46 13.92
C GLN A 2 22.68 -21.61 12.55
N GLU A 3 22.18 -22.80 12.22
CA GLU A 3 21.29 -23.04 11.10
C GLU A 3 19.97 -22.30 11.33
N LEU A 4 19.67 -21.34 10.47
CA LEU A 4 18.36 -20.70 10.42
C LEU A 4 17.38 -21.69 9.78
N ALA A 5 16.60 -22.38 10.60
CA ALA A 5 15.46 -23.16 10.14
C ALA A 5 14.42 -22.21 9.51
N THR A 6 14.44 -22.07 8.19
CA THR A 6 13.46 -21.27 7.45
C THR A 6 12.16 -22.05 7.32
N ASN A 7 11.29 -21.95 8.32
CA ASN A 7 9.86 -22.26 8.14
C ASN A 7 9.17 -21.07 7.44
N GLN A 8 9.65 -20.73 6.23
CA GLN A 8 9.25 -19.56 5.46
C GLN A 8 8.08 -19.94 4.55
N ASN A 9 6.89 -20.12 5.13
CA ASN A 9 5.68 -20.17 4.33
C ASN A 9 5.41 -18.75 3.81
N PHE A 10 5.64 -18.55 2.51
CA PHE A 10 5.26 -17.30 1.84
C PHE A 10 3.78 -17.01 2.09
N SER A 11 3.45 -15.74 2.35
CA SER A 11 2.06 -15.28 2.33
C SER A 11 1.43 -15.48 0.95
N ASN A 12 0.09 -15.53 0.91
CA ASN A 12 -0.65 -15.73 -0.35
C ASN A 12 -0.22 -14.74 -1.45
N ILE A 13 -0.04 -13.45 -1.09
CA ILE A 13 0.37 -12.43 -2.07
C ILE A 13 1.81 -12.66 -2.56
N GLN A 14 2.72 -13.10 -1.69
CA GLN A 14 4.09 -13.44 -2.10
C GLN A 14 4.10 -14.63 -3.07
N LEU A 15 3.26 -15.65 -2.84
CA LEU A 15 3.13 -16.79 -3.75
C LEU A 15 2.59 -16.38 -5.12
N GLU A 16 1.57 -15.52 -5.17
CA GLU A 16 1.03 -15.05 -6.45
C GLU A 16 2.02 -14.18 -7.22
N LEU A 17 2.79 -13.32 -6.54
CA LEU A 17 3.86 -12.55 -7.19
C LEU A 17 4.96 -13.46 -7.75
N LEU A 18 5.33 -14.52 -7.02
CA LEU A 18 6.31 -15.50 -7.51
C LEU A 18 5.80 -16.25 -8.76
N LYS A 19 4.52 -16.66 -8.78
CA LYS A 19 3.91 -17.26 -9.97
C LYS A 19 3.92 -16.29 -11.14
N LEU A 20 3.53 -15.04 -10.90
CA LEU A 20 3.54 -13.99 -11.92
C LEU A 20 4.96 -13.77 -12.48
N TYR A 21 5.98 -13.63 -11.64
CA TYR A 21 7.36 -13.42 -12.12
C TYR A 21 7.90 -14.61 -12.92
N SER A 22 7.37 -15.81 -12.71
CA SER A 22 7.76 -17.00 -13.49
C SER A 22 7.30 -16.96 -14.96
N THR A 23 6.43 -16.02 -15.35
CA THR A 23 5.90 -15.90 -16.72
C THR A 23 6.67 -14.92 -17.61
N ASP A 24 7.92 -14.58 -17.28
CA ASP A 24 8.76 -13.62 -18.03
C ASP A 24 8.10 -12.24 -18.19
N VAL A 25 7.68 -11.66 -17.07
CA VAL A 25 7.06 -10.32 -17.02
C VAL A 25 8.09 -9.27 -17.41
N LYS A 26 7.75 -8.42 -18.38
CA LYS A 26 8.65 -7.33 -18.80
C LYS A 26 8.71 -6.25 -17.73
N GLU A 27 9.82 -5.53 -17.66
CA GLU A 27 10.03 -4.48 -16.65
C GLU A 27 8.93 -3.40 -16.67
N ASN A 28 8.41 -3.04 -17.84
CA ASN A 28 7.32 -2.08 -17.96
C ASN A 28 6.00 -2.61 -17.37
N GLU A 29 5.69 -3.88 -17.57
CA GLU A 29 4.51 -4.53 -16.98
C GLU A 29 4.66 -4.65 -15.45
N LEU A 30 5.87 -4.94 -14.97
CA LEU A 30 6.17 -4.93 -13.53
C LEU A 30 5.97 -3.54 -12.92
N LEU A 31 6.38 -2.48 -13.64
CA LEU A 31 6.15 -1.10 -13.23
C LEU A 31 4.66 -0.77 -13.16
N ASP A 32 3.87 -1.21 -14.14
CA ASP A 32 2.42 -1.03 -14.14
C ASP A 32 1.78 -1.69 -12.91
N ILE A 33 2.20 -2.91 -12.56
CA ILE A 33 1.72 -3.62 -11.37
C ILE A 33 2.06 -2.87 -10.09
N LYS A 34 3.29 -2.34 -9.97
CA LYS A 34 3.69 -1.49 -8.84
C LYS A 34 2.81 -0.23 -8.76
N ASN A 35 2.50 0.40 -9.90
CA ASN A 35 1.65 1.58 -9.95
C ASN A 35 0.20 1.27 -9.53
N TYR A 36 -0.36 0.13 -9.95
CA TYR A 36 -1.69 -0.29 -9.51
C TYR A 36 -1.76 -0.51 -7.99
N LEU A 37 -0.74 -1.17 -7.42
CA LEU A 37 -0.65 -1.36 -5.97
C LEU A 37 -0.51 -0.03 -5.24
N ALA A 38 0.38 0.86 -5.72
CA ALA A 38 0.58 2.18 -5.14
C ALA A 38 -0.71 3.00 -5.14
N LYS A 39 -1.43 3.02 -6.26
CA LYS A 39 -2.72 3.69 -6.38
C LYS A 39 -3.75 3.14 -5.40
N TYR A 40 -3.90 1.82 -5.33
CA TYR A 40 -4.84 1.18 -4.40
C TYR A 40 -4.56 1.55 -2.94
N PHE A 41 -3.28 1.49 -2.52
CA PHE A 41 -2.93 1.83 -1.13
C PHE A 41 -3.05 3.34 -0.85
N ALA A 42 -2.77 4.20 -1.83
CA ALA A 42 -2.98 5.65 -1.69
C ALA A 42 -4.48 5.97 -1.52
N GLU A 43 -5.35 5.39 -2.36
CA GLU A 43 -6.80 5.55 -2.24
C GLU A 43 -7.32 5.02 -0.90
N LYS A 44 -6.84 3.85 -0.46
CA LYS A 44 -7.19 3.30 0.86
C LYS A 44 -6.78 4.23 2.00
N ALA A 45 -5.57 4.79 1.94
CA ALA A 45 -5.08 5.71 2.96
C ALA A 45 -5.88 7.02 3.00
N ILE A 46 -6.25 7.57 1.83
CA ILE A 46 -7.10 8.77 1.73
C ILE A 46 -8.47 8.48 2.35
N ASN A 47 -9.12 7.38 1.96
CA ASN A 47 -10.43 7.01 2.50
C ASN A 47 -10.40 6.80 4.02
N GLU A 48 -9.33 6.21 4.56
CA GLU A 48 -9.15 6.06 6.01
C GLU A 48 -8.93 7.41 6.70
N ALA A 49 -8.22 8.35 6.06
CA ALA A 49 -8.04 9.71 6.55
C ALA A 49 -9.36 10.48 6.57
N ASP A 50 -10.17 10.37 5.51
CA ASP A 50 -11.50 10.99 5.43
C ASP A 50 -12.43 10.48 6.54
N VAL A 51 -12.43 9.17 6.82
CA VAL A 51 -13.21 8.60 7.94
C VAL A 51 -12.80 9.22 9.28
N VAL A 52 -11.51 9.44 9.50
CA VAL A 52 -11.01 10.09 10.73
C VAL A 52 -11.34 11.58 10.75
N TRP A 53 -11.29 12.24 9.60
CA TRP A 53 -11.64 13.65 9.41
C TRP A 53 -13.08 13.90 9.83
N ASP A 54 -14.00 13.11 9.28
CA ASP A 54 -15.43 13.16 9.60
C ASP A 54 -15.70 12.80 11.05
N ALA A 55 -15.10 11.71 11.57
CA ALA A 55 -15.31 11.27 12.95
C ALA A 55 -14.88 12.31 13.99
N LYS A 56 -13.95 13.18 13.64
CA LYS A 56 -13.47 14.27 14.50
C LYS A 56 -14.22 15.59 14.27
N ASN A 57 -15.21 15.62 13.38
CA ASN A 57 -15.88 16.84 12.90
C ASN A 57 -14.87 17.91 12.49
N LEU A 58 -13.81 17.50 11.78
CA LEU A 58 -12.88 18.44 11.19
C LEU A 58 -13.54 19.06 9.95
N ASP A 59 -13.19 20.31 9.68
CA ASP A 59 -13.77 21.13 8.64
C ASP A 59 -12.73 22.08 8.03
N ASP A 60 -13.16 22.86 7.04
CA ASP A 60 -12.31 23.82 6.35
C ASP A 60 -11.72 24.86 7.32
N ASP A 61 -12.49 25.29 8.35
CA ASP A 61 -12.00 26.21 9.39
C ASP A 61 -10.83 25.59 10.18
N THR A 62 -10.90 24.29 10.46
CA THR A 62 -9.80 23.56 11.12
C THR A 62 -8.56 23.51 10.23
N MET A 63 -8.73 23.31 8.92
CA MET A 63 -7.63 23.34 7.96
C MET A 63 -7.00 24.74 7.88
N ASP A 64 -7.82 25.79 7.79
CA ASP A 64 -7.37 27.17 7.76
C ASP A 64 -6.59 27.53 9.02
N LYS A 65 -7.01 27.02 10.18
CA LYS A 65 -6.25 27.20 11.42
C LYS A 65 -4.86 26.57 11.32
N TRP A 66 -4.75 25.31 10.88
CA TRP A 66 -3.45 24.63 10.77
C TRP A 66 -2.51 25.27 9.74
N LEU A 67 -3.05 25.80 8.64
CA LEU A 67 -2.24 26.47 7.62
C LEU A 67 -1.65 27.82 8.07
N ASN A 68 -2.24 28.44 9.09
CA ASN A 68 -1.84 29.73 9.65
C ASN A 68 -1.07 29.60 10.99
N GLU A 69 -0.72 28.38 11.42
CA GLU A 69 0.20 28.08 12.53
C GLU A 69 1.67 28.10 12.07
#